data_AF-A0A3S0Z0X3-F1
#
_entry.id   AF-A0A3S0Z0X3-F1
#
_cell.length_a   1.000
_cell.length_b   1.000
_cell.length_c   1.000
_cell.angle_alpha   90.00
_cell.angle_beta   90.00
_cell.angle_gamma   90.00
#
_symmetry.space_group_name_H-M   'P 1'
#
loop_
_entity.id
_entity.type
_entity.pdbx_description
1 polymer ?
#
loop_
_entity_poly.entity_id
_entity_poly.type
_entity_poly.pdbx_seq_one_letter_code
_entity_poly.pdbx_strand_id
1 'polypeptide(L)' 'MEIRELLSSYDYPGDDIPIIRGSALHAMNGTQPEIGENSIRALIAAVDEYIPTPARAVDQPFLMPVEDVFSISGRGTV' A
#
# COMPACT_ATOMS: atom_id res chain seq x y z
N MET A 1 8.39 -3.27 -22.51
CA MET A 1 7.67 -2.23 -21.77
C MET A 1 8.31 -2.11 -20.42
N GLU A 2 8.89 -0.95 -20.13
CA GLU A 2 9.33 -0.63 -18.77
C GLU A 2 8.12 -0.31 -17.87
N ILE A 3 8.33 -0.29 -16.54
CA ILE A 3 7.25 -0.08 -15.55
C ILE A 3 6.45 1.19 -15.81
N ARG A 4 7.12 2.29 -16.15
CA ARG A 4 6.47 3.58 -16.41
C ARG A 4 5.60 3.55 -17.65
N GLU A 5 6.08 2.96 -18.74
CA GLU A 5 5.32 2.77 -19.98
C GLU A 5 4.07 1.93 -19.74
N LEU A 6 4.19 0.88 -18.93
CA LEU A 6 3.07 0.02 -18.56
C LEU A 6 2.03 0.79 -17.73
N LEU A 7 2.45 1.56 -16.74
CA LEU A 7 1.54 2.40 -15.93
C LEU A 7 0.79 3.40 -16.82
N SER A 8 1.50 4.10 -17.70
CA SER A 8 0.89 5.03 -18.66
C SER A 8 -0.08 4.33 -19.62
N SER A 9 0.17 3.07 -19.99
CA SER A 9 -0.75 2.29 -20.85
C SER A 9 -2.08 1.93 -20.17
N TYR A 10 -2.14 1.98 -18.84
CA TYR A 10 -3.34 1.76 -18.03
C TYR A 10 -3.91 3.07 -17.43
N ASP A 11 -3.60 4.22 -18.05
CA ASP A 11 -4.08 5.55 -17.65
C ASP A 11 -3.63 6.00 -16.24
N TYR A 12 -2.56 5.41 -15.70
CA TYR A 12 -1.90 5.91 -14.51
C TYR A 12 -0.83 6.96 -14.88
N PRO A 13 -0.51 7.92 -13.99
CA PRO A 13 0.54 8.90 -14.23
C PRO A 13 1.94 8.25 -14.10
N GLY A 14 2.35 7.51 -15.14
CA GLY A 14 3.56 6.69 -15.12
C GLY A 14 4.86 7.47 -14.89
N ASP A 15 4.90 8.76 -15.21
CA ASP A 15 6.06 9.63 -14.96
C ASP A 15 6.11 10.16 -13.52
N ASP A 16 4.96 10.39 -12.90
CA ASP A 16 4.86 11.00 -11.57
C ASP A 16 4.83 9.97 -10.44
N ILE A 17 4.41 8.73 -10.70
CA ILE A 17 4.36 7.67 -9.68
C ILE A 17 5.76 7.46 -9.09
N PRO A 18 5.92 7.55 -7.76
CA PRO A 18 7.17 7.28 -7.08
C PRO A 18 7.58 5.81 -7.26
N ILE A 19 8.84 5.58 -7.66
CA ILE A 19 9.42 4.24 -7.78
C ILE A 19 10.66 4.16 -6.89
N ILE A 20 10.56 3.39 -5.81
CA ILE A 20 11.63 3.25 -4.81
C ILE A 20 12.33 1.91 -5.06
N ARG A 21 13.65 1.96 -5.23
CA ARG A 21 14.48 0.78 -5.44
C ARG A 21 15.01 0.29 -4.09
N GLY A 22 14.93 -1.01 -3.85
CA GLY A 22 15.37 -1.60 -2.59
C GLY A 22 15.28 -3.12 -2.58
N SER A 23 15.48 -3.70 -1.41
CA SER A 23 15.44 -5.13 -1.12
C SER A 23 14.71 -5.38 0.20
N ALA A 24 13.47 -5.85 0.10
CA ALA A 24 12.68 -6.24 1.27
C ALA A 24 13.34 -7.35 2.09
N LEU A 25 14.11 -8.23 1.45
CA LEU A 25 14.89 -9.27 2.14
C LEU A 25 15.95 -8.67 3.06
N HIS A 26 16.72 -7.70 2.57
CA HIS A 26 17.74 -7.03 3.36
C HIS A 26 17.13 -6.20 4.49
N ALA A 27 15.99 -5.55 4.23
CA ALA A 27 15.21 -4.86 5.26
C ALA A 27 14.77 -5.82 6.37
N MET A 28 14.18 -6.96 6.01
CA MET A 28 13.70 -7.95 6.97
C MET A 28 14.84 -8.60 7.78
N ASN A 29 15.99 -8.81 7.15
CA ASN A 29 17.15 -9.42 7.79
C ASN A 29 18.03 -8.41 8.56
N GLY A 30 17.70 -7.10 8.54
CA GLY A 30 18.51 -6.06 9.18
C GLY A 30 19.91 -5.92 8.57
N THR A 31 20.05 -6.18 7.27
CA THR A 31 21.33 -6.14 6.55
C THR A 31 21.29 -5.06 5.46
N GLN A 32 22.43 -4.51 5.07
CA GLN A 32 22.56 -3.48 4.02
C GLN A 32 21.49 -2.36 4.10
N PRO A 33 21.52 -1.50 5.14
CA PRO A 33 20.44 -0.55 5.45
C PRO A 33 20.03 0.35 4.28
N GLU A 34 20.96 0.76 3.44
CA GLU A 34 20.71 1.65 2.30
C GLU A 34 19.70 1.07 1.28
N ILE A 35 19.82 -0.22 0.99
CA ILE A 35 18.87 -0.92 0.10
C ILE A 35 17.80 -1.66 0.91
N GLY A 36 17.97 -1.80 2.22
CA GLY A 36 17.04 -2.46 3.13
C GLY A 36 16.12 -1.46 3.80
N GLU A 37 16.33 -1.24 5.10
CA GLU A 37 15.49 -0.39 5.95
C GLU A 37 15.24 1.02 5.37
N ASN A 38 16.27 1.68 4.84
CA ASN A 38 16.15 3.05 4.30
C ASN A 38 15.22 3.08 3.08
N SER A 39 15.26 2.05 2.23
CA SER A 39 14.36 1.95 1.08
C SER A 39 12.90 1.75 1.51
N ILE A 40 12.64 1.00 2.59
CA ILE A 40 11.29 0.83 3.12
C ILE A 40 10.79 2.13 3.76
N ARG A 41 11.64 2.85 4.50
CA ARG A 41 11.30 4.17 5.04
C ARG A 41 10.96 5.17 3.92
N ALA A 42 11.74 5.18 2.84
CA ALA A 42 11.45 6.00 1.66
C ALA A 42 10.13 5.59 0.97
N LEU A 43 9.84 4.29 0.88
CA LEU A 43 8.59 3.78 0.34
C LEU A 43 7.38 4.26 1.15
N ILE A 44 7.43 4.14 2.49
CA ILE A 44 6.33 4.59 3.36
C ILE A 44 6.17 6.12 3.29
N ALA A 45 7.26 6.88 3.26
CA ALA A 45 7.20 8.33 3.09
C ALA A 45 6.53 8.72 1.75
N ALA A 46 6.86 8.02 0.66
CA ALA A 46 6.23 8.24 -0.64
C ALA A 46 4.74 7.86 -0.63
N VAL A 47 4.34 6.82 0.11
CA VAL A 47 2.92 6.48 0.31
C VAL A 47 2.19 7.64 1.01
N ASP A 48 2.75 8.15 2.11
CA ASP A 48 2.16 9.24 2.88
C ASP A 48 2.04 10.55 2.07
N GLU A 49 3.03 10.85 1.21
CA GLU A 49 3.07 12.07 0.40
C GLU A 49 2.21 11.97 -0.87
N TYR A 50 2.27 10.84 -1.57
CA TYR A 50 1.68 10.70 -2.91
C TYR A 50 0.21 10.22 -2.87
N ILE A 51 -0.17 9.40 -1.90
CA ILE A 51 -1.53 8.85 -1.82
C ILE A 51 -2.38 9.77 -0.94
N PRO A 52 -3.38 10.48 -1.51
CA PRO A 52 -4.23 11.37 -0.72
C PRO A 52 -5.07 10.55 0.26
N THR A 53 -5.28 11.10 1.46
CA THR A 53 -6.23 10.53 2.41
C THR A 53 -7.66 10.61 1.82
N PRO A 54 -8.37 9.48 1.67
CA PRO A 54 -9.70 9.50 1.09
C PRO A 54 -10.70 10.19 2.03
N ALA A 55 -11.67 10.89 1.45
CA ALA A 55 -12.77 11.48 2.22
C ALA A 55 -13.66 10.36 2.78
N ARG A 56 -14.01 10.45 4.07
CA ARG A 56 -14.90 9.49 4.71
C ARG A 56 -16.35 9.78 4.34
N ALA A 57 -17.06 8.78 3.80
CA ALA A 57 -18.47 8.88 3.43
C ALA A 57 -19.42 8.71 4.64
N VAL A 58 -19.28 9.55 5.67
CA VAL A 58 -20.03 9.43 6.94
C VAL A 58 -21.49 9.82 6.84
N ASP A 59 -21.86 10.60 5.82
CA ASP A 59 -23.22 11.10 5.60
C ASP A 59 -24.05 10.20 4.64
N GLN A 60 -23.51 9.06 4.24
CA GLN A 60 -24.18 8.09 3.37
C GLN A 60 -24.78 6.93 4.18
N PRO A 61 -25.73 6.16 3.61
CA PRO A 61 -26.20 4.94 4.24
C PRO A 61 -25.05 3.99 4.58
N PHE A 62 -25.14 3.33 5.73
CA PHE A 62 -24.16 2.34 6.13
C PHE A 62 -24.06 1.21 5.11
N LEU A 63 -22.84 0.97 4.63
CA LEU A 63 -22.49 -0.12 3.73
C LEU A 63 -21.21 -0.78 4.24
N MET A 64 -21.25 -2.10 4.41
CA MET A 64 -20.11 -2.89 4.87
C MET A 64 -19.99 -4.14 3.98
N PRO A 65 -19.01 -4.18 3.06
CA PRO A 65 -18.64 -5.40 2.35
C PRO A 65 -18.13 -6.44 3.36
N VAL A 66 -18.70 -7.65 3.34
CA VAL A 66 -18.23 -8.77 4.17
C VAL A 66 -17.02 -9.41 3.47
N GLU A 67 -15.83 -9.25 4.05
CA GLU A 67 -14.58 -9.80 3.50
C GLU A 67 -14.33 -11.25 3.94
N ASP A 68 -14.62 -11.58 5.20
CA ASP A 68 -14.46 -12.93 5.75
C ASP A 68 -15.46 -13.16 6.90
N VAL A 69 -15.64 -14.43 7.31
CA VAL A 69 -16.59 -14.83 8.37
C VAL A 69 -15.89 -15.74 9.37
N PHE A 70 -15.90 -15.33 10.63
CA PHE A 70 -15.32 -16.07 11.75
C PHE A 70 -16.39 -16.54 12.73
N SER A 71 -16.11 -17.62 13.47
CA SER A 71 -16.93 -18.05 14.60
C SER A 71 -16.10 -18.01 15.88
N ILE A 72 -16.50 -17.15 16.81
CA ILE A 72 -15.83 -16.99 18.10
C ILE A 72 -16.64 -17.74 19.14
N SER A 73 -16.04 -18.81 19.69
CA SER A 73 -16.68 -19.66 20.71
C SER A 73 -17.17 -18.82 21.90
N GLY A 74 -18.44 -18.99 22.25
CA GLY A 74 -19.11 -18.25 23.33
C GLY A 74 -19.47 -16.79 23.02
N ARG A 75 -19.25 -16.29 21.80
CA ARG A 75 -19.61 -14.92 21.39
C ARG A 75 -20.48 -14.84 20.14
N GLY A 76 -20.24 -15.70 19.15
CA GLY A 76 -21.01 -15.76 17.90
C GLY A 76 -20.16 -15.53 16.66
N THR A 77 -20.83 -15.22 15.54
CA THR A 77 -20.22 -14.96 14.24
C THR A 77 -19.76 -13.52 14.12
N VAL A 78 -18.58 -13.31 13.51
CA VAL A 78 -18.00 -12.01 13.19
C VAL A 78 -17.72 -11.94 11.71
#